data_AF-A0A1A0I2E6-F1
#
_entry.id   AF-A0A1A0I2E6-F1
#
_cell.length_a   1.000
_cell.length_b   1.000
_cell.length_c   1.000
_cell.angle_alpha   90.00
_cell.angle_beta   90.00
_cell.angle_gamma   90.00
#
_symmetry.space_group_name_H-M   'P 1'
#
loop_
_entity.id
_entity.type
_entity.pdbx_description
1 polymer ?
#
loop_
_entity_poly.entity_id
_entity_poly.type
_entity_poly.pdbx_seq_one_letter_code
_entity_poly.pdbx_strand_id
1 'polypeptide(L)'
;MNDWTKERPRDGVQPSGAGEGEEDSMSHRLDEEGSSPVAAALVAAVRAASGGLPWELARLRWWVSGVHEDPDATGVCVCGQVGLRWLYEITDTATGATLSPIGSDCIGRFDDETMTAVARELVELDRMERVVAANHQLGFGDLSRLRIAVLWVYGAVDARERDFLTAMFNRRREMTPRQERWASAILSRACGQLVSMRMGVIPRRRVIGDGGAA
;
A
#
# COMPACT_ATOMS: atom_id res chain seq x y z
N MET A 1 26.80 34.58 13.66
CA MET A 1 27.02 36.04 13.56
C MET A 1 26.32 36.46 12.29
N ASN A 2 25.19 37.13 12.46
CA ASN A 2 24.27 37.48 11.38
C ASN A 2 24.73 38.81 10.80
N ASP A 3 24.90 38.88 9.49
CA ASP A 3 25.12 40.15 8.78
C ASP A 3 23.86 40.51 8.01
N TRP A 4 23.32 41.67 8.40
CA TRP A 4 22.20 42.37 7.79
C TRP A 4 22.81 43.50 6.96
N THR A 5 22.36 43.71 5.72
CA THR A 5 21.81 45.00 5.24
C THR A 5 21.67 45.09 3.71
N LYS A 6 20.69 45.92 3.33
CA LYS A 6 20.42 46.61 2.04
C LYS A 6 19.52 45.89 1.04
N GLU A 7 18.49 46.49 0.45
CA GLU A 7 17.68 47.69 0.69
C GLU A 7 16.56 47.66 -0.39
N ARG A 8 15.35 48.13 -0.06
CA ARG A 8 14.24 48.37 -1.02
C ARG A 8 14.31 49.80 -1.55
N PRO A 9 13.63 50.08 -2.68
CA PRO A 9 12.84 51.31 -2.78
C PRO A 9 11.33 51.04 -2.95
N ARG A 10 10.53 51.88 -2.29
CA ARG A 10 9.10 52.09 -2.55
C ARG A 10 8.94 53.24 -3.56
N ASP A 11 7.85 53.24 -4.31
CA ASP A 11 6.77 54.27 -4.29
C ASP A 11 6.03 54.33 -5.63
N GLY A 12 4.70 54.50 -5.56
CA GLY A 12 3.86 54.78 -6.72
C GLY A 12 2.38 54.41 -6.52
N VAL A 13 1.63 55.32 -5.89
CA VAL A 13 0.18 55.26 -5.62
C VAL A 13 -0.65 55.60 -6.87
N GLN A 14 -1.85 54.99 -6.97
CA GLN A 14 -2.89 55.18 -8.00
C GLN A 14 -3.56 56.58 -7.94
N PRO A 15 -4.54 56.95 -8.83
CA PRO A 15 -5.94 56.53 -8.58
C PRO A 15 -6.89 56.38 -9.81
N SER A 16 -7.97 55.63 -9.55
CA SER A 16 -9.38 55.82 -9.95
C SER A 16 -9.85 55.86 -11.41
N GLY A 17 -10.81 54.99 -11.72
CA GLY A 17 -11.84 55.18 -12.76
C GLY A 17 -12.94 54.12 -12.65
N ALA A 18 -14.15 54.55 -12.28
CA ALA A 18 -15.36 53.73 -12.16
C ALA A 18 -16.02 53.48 -13.52
N GLY A 19 -16.75 52.36 -13.64
CA GLY A 19 -17.58 52.02 -14.81
C GLY A 19 -18.32 50.71 -14.59
N GLU A 20 -19.65 50.80 -14.60
CA GLU A 20 -20.65 49.84 -14.14
C GLU A 20 -20.88 48.62 -15.07
N GLY A 21 -21.37 47.53 -14.46
CA GLY A 21 -22.40 46.66 -15.03
C GLY A 21 -21.96 45.50 -15.94
N GLU A 22 -22.08 44.26 -15.47
CA GLU A 22 -22.90 43.22 -16.14
C GLU A 22 -23.02 41.98 -15.24
N GLU A 23 -24.23 41.75 -14.71
CA GLU A 23 -24.66 40.45 -14.20
C GLU A 23 -25.06 39.60 -15.41
N ASP A 24 -24.33 38.53 -15.73
CA ASP A 24 -24.98 37.31 -16.24
C ASP A 24 -24.06 36.09 -16.12
N SER A 25 -24.70 34.96 -15.81
CA SER A 25 -24.28 33.62 -16.17
C SER A 25 -23.13 33.00 -15.38
N MET A 26 -23.50 32.66 -14.15
CA MET A 26 -23.36 31.32 -13.55
C MET A 26 -23.16 30.20 -14.60
N SER A 27 -21.92 29.91 -14.94
CA SER A 27 -21.49 28.56 -15.30
C SER A 27 -20.17 28.28 -14.60
N HIS A 28 -20.31 27.69 -13.41
CA HIS A 28 -19.21 27.10 -12.68
C HIS A 28 -18.73 25.90 -13.52
N ARG A 29 -17.83 26.15 -14.48
CA ARG A 29 -17.01 25.09 -15.08
C ARG A 29 -16.09 24.58 -13.99
N LEU A 30 -16.58 23.59 -13.25
CA LEU A 30 -15.71 22.71 -12.47
C LEU A 30 -15.05 21.77 -13.46
N ASP A 31 -13.81 22.09 -13.81
CA ASP A 31 -12.70 21.14 -13.96
C ASP A 31 -13.08 19.69 -14.36
N GLU A 32 -13.49 19.47 -15.62
CA GLU A 32 -13.52 18.12 -16.23
C GLU A 32 -12.26 17.81 -17.08
N GLU A 33 -11.34 18.76 -17.23
CA GLU A 33 -10.12 18.60 -18.04
C GLU A 33 -8.89 18.30 -17.17
N GLY A 34 -8.76 17.05 -16.73
CA GLY A 34 -7.55 16.62 -16.01
C GLY A 34 -7.38 15.12 -15.75
N SER A 35 -8.38 14.29 -16.04
CA SER A 35 -8.28 12.86 -15.80
C SER A 35 -7.58 12.16 -16.97
N SER A 36 -6.36 11.68 -16.75
CA SER A 36 -5.64 10.85 -17.73
C SER A 36 -6.52 9.69 -18.22
N PRO A 37 -6.49 9.30 -19.51
CA PRO A 37 -7.28 8.18 -20.04
C PRO A 37 -7.12 6.88 -19.24
N VAL A 38 -5.94 6.69 -18.65
CA VAL A 38 -5.59 5.58 -17.75
C VAL A 38 -6.44 5.61 -16.48
N ALA A 39 -6.62 6.78 -15.87
CA ALA A 39 -7.48 6.92 -14.70
C ALA A 39 -8.96 6.65 -15.03
N ALA A 40 -9.43 7.11 -16.20
CA ALA A 40 -10.80 6.89 -16.65
C ALA A 40 -11.12 5.39 -16.83
N ALA A 41 -10.20 4.61 -17.40
CA ALA A 41 -10.38 3.17 -17.60
C ALA A 41 -10.52 2.40 -16.27
N LEU A 42 -9.68 2.70 -15.27
CA LEU A 42 -9.78 2.11 -13.93
C LEU A 42 -11.13 2.44 -13.29
N VAL A 43 -11.51 3.72 -13.31
CA VAL A 43 -12.77 4.18 -12.71
C VAL A 43 -13.96 3.48 -13.37
N ALA A 44 -13.98 3.39 -14.71
CA ALA A 44 -15.05 2.71 -15.43
C ALA A 44 -15.16 1.23 -15.05
N ALA A 45 -14.04 0.51 -14.98
CA ALA A 45 -14.01 -0.91 -14.62
C ALA A 45 -14.52 -1.15 -13.19
N VAL A 46 -14.04 -0.36 -12.23
CA VAL A 46 -14.47 -0.44 -10.81
C VAL A 46 -15.96 -0.15 -10.67
N ARG A 47 -16.45 0.91 -11.31
CA ARG A 47 -17.88 1.25 -11.26
C ARG A 47 -18.74 0.15 -11.86
N ALA A 48 -18.35 -0.39 -13.02
CA ALA A 48 -19.07 -1.50 -13.65
C ALA A 48 -19.14 -2.73 -12.73
N ALA A 49 -18.01 -3.13 -12.13
CA ALA A 49 -17.93 -4.27 -11.23
C ALA A 49 -18.62 -4.06 -9.88
N SER A 50 -18.79 -2.80 -9.44
CA SER A 50 -19.55 -2.43 -8.24
C SER A 50 -21.03 -2.12 -8.50
N GLY A 51 -21.58 -2.53 -9.66
CA GLY A 51 -23.01 -2.37 -9.96
C GLY A 51 -23.41 -0.95 -10.37
N GLY A 52 -22.49 -0.19 -10.98
CA GLY A 52 -22.74 1.16 -11.50
C GLY A 52 -22.62 2.28 -10.46
N LEU A 53 -22.17 1.98 -9.24
CA LEU A 53 -22.00 2.98 -8.18
C LEU A 53 -21.15 4.18 -8.65
N PRO A 54 -21.37 5.38 -8.07
CA PRO A 54 -20.42 6.49 -8.18
C PRO A 54 -19.05 6.07 -7.66
N TRP A 55 -17.98 6.61 -8.26
CA TRP A 55 -16.59 6.26 -7.91
C TRP A 55 -16.30 6.35 -6.41
N GLU A 56 -16.72 7.45 -5.75
CA GLU A 56 -16.49 7.66 -4.31
C GLU A 56 -17.09 6.58 -3.42
N LEU A 57 -18.20 5.97 -3.84
CA LEU A 57 -18.82 4.87 -3.11
C LEU A 57 -18.26 3.52 -3.53
N ALA A 58 -17.96 3.36 -4.82
CA ALA A 58 -17.40 2.13 -5.36
C ALA A 58 -16.04 1.85 -4.72
N ARG A 59 -15.10 2.83 -4.72
CA ARG A 59 -13.72 2.64 -4.28
C ARG A 59 -13.59 2.11 -2.84
N LEU A 60 -14.48 2.53 -1.94
CA LEU A 60 -14.46 2.12 -0.52
C LEU A 60 -14.80 0.65 -0.28
N ARG A 61 -15.33 -0.05 -1.30
CA ARG A 61 -15.71 -1.47 -1.20
C ARG A 61 -14.58 -2.41 -1.58
N TRP A 62 -13.53 -1.92 -2.21
CA TRP A 62 -12.47 -2.76 -2.77
C TRP A 62 -11.33 -2.93 -1.78
N TRP A 63 -10.65 -4.07 -1.87
CA TRP A 63 -9.44 -4.35 -1.11
C TRP A 63 -8.49 -5.21 -1.93
N VAL A 64 -7.20 -5.20 -1.58
CA VAL A 64 -6.17 -5.99 -2.26
C VAL A 64 -6.22 -7.43 -1.77
N SER A 65 -6.63 -8.36 -2.64
CA SER A 65 -6.83 -9.77 -2.31
C SER A 65 -5.65 -10.67 -2.68
N GLY A 66 -4.78 -10.22 -3.58
CA GLY A 66 -3.68 -11.05 -4.05
C GLY A 66 -2.58 -10.25 -4.75
N VAL A 67 -1.44 -10.90 -4.92
CA VAL A 67 -0.31 -10.37 -5.70
C VAL A 67 0.41 -11.50 -6.40
N HIS A 68 0.93 -11.20 -7.58
CA HIS A 68 1.88 -12.05 -8.30
C HIS A 68 3.03 -11.20 -8.85
N GLU A 69 4.24 -11.75 -8.84
CA GLU A 69 5.39 -11.14 -9.51
C GLU A 69 5.37 -11.52 -10.99
N ASP A 70 5.45 -10.53 -11.88
CA ASP A 70 5.71 -10.74 -13.31
C ASP A 70 7.19 -10.41 -13.59
N PRO A 71 8.05 -11.42 -13.77
CA PRO A 71 9.47 -11.20 -13.95
C PRO A 71 9.83 -10.39 -15.18
N ASP A 72 9.03 -10.51 -16.23
CA ASP A 72 9.27 -9.93 -17.56
C ASP A 72 8.49 -8.64 -17.79
N ALA A 73 7.69 -8.21 -16.79
CA ALA A 73 6.89 -6.99 -16.79
C ALA A 73 5.94 -6.88 -18.01
N THR A 74 5.38 -8.02 -18.41
CA THR A 74 4.48 -8.17 -19.56
C THR A 74 3.02 -7.85 -19.25
N GLY A 75 2.64 -7.86 -17.96
CA GLY A 75 1.29 -7.61 -17.51
C GLY A 75 0.79 -6.21 -17.86
N VAL A 76 -0.48 -6.16 -18.27
CA VAL A 76 -1.18 -4.93 -18.63
C VAL A 76 -2.28 -4.67 -17.62
N CYS A 77 -2.16 -3.60 -16.85
CA CYS A 77 -3.16 -3.20 -15.86
C CYS A 77 -4.54 -3.05 -16.52
N VAL A 78 -5.61 -3.23 -15.75
CA VAL A 78 -6.98 -2.80 -16.12
C VAL A 78 -7.04 -1.37 -16.67
N CYS A 79 -6.16 -0.47 -16.20
CA CYS A 79 -6.09 0.90 -16.70
C CYS A 79 -5.34 1.07 -18.04
N GLY A 80 -4.73 0.00 -18.56
CA GLY A 80 -3.87 -0.01 -19.75
C GLY A 80 -2.38 0.20 -19.48
N GLN A 81 -1.96 0.47 -18.23
CA GLN A 81 -0.54 0.62 -17.88
C GLN A 81 0.22 -0.70 -18.06
N VAL A 82 1.37 -0.62 -18.74
CA VAL A 82 2.30 -1.75 -18.99
C VAL A 82 3.56 -1.63 -18.13
N GLY A 83 4.45 -2.62 -18.18
CA GLY A 83 5.73 -2.58 -17.47
C GLY A 83 5.58 -2.82 -15.96
N LEU A 84 4.57 -3.60 -15.56
CA LEU A 84 4.26 -3.88 -14.17
C LEU A 84 5.13 -5.04 -13.67
N ARG A 85 5.95 -4.82 -12.65
CA ARG A 85 6.66 -5.92 -11.95
C ARG A 85 5.74 -6.72 -11.04
N TRP A 86 4.79 -6.04 -10.39
CA TRP A 86 3.85 -6.65 -9.46
C TRP A 86 2.44 -6.47 -9.98
N LEU A 87 1.72 -7.58 -10.09
CA LEU A 87 0.35 -7.67 -10.56
C LEU A 87 -0.55 -7.93 -9.36
N TYR A 88 -1.30 -6.91 -8.95
CA TYR A 88 -2.24 -7.02 -7.84
C TYR A 88 -3.60 -7.52 -8.32
N GLU A 89 -4.30 -8.24 -7.44
CA GLU A 89 -5.73 -8.50 -7.56
C GLU A 89 -6.45 -7.68 -6.49
N ILE A 90 -7.56 -7.06 -6.88
CA ILE A 90 -8.48 -6.42 -5.95
C ILE A 90 -9.85 -7.10 -6.02
N THR A 91 -10.56 -7.13 -4.89
CA THR A 91 -11.88 -7.73 -4.77
C THR A 91 -12.86 -6.75 -4.15
N ASP A 92 -14.08 -6.66 -4.70
CA ASP A 92 -15.21 -5.94 -4.10
C ASP A 92 -15.77 -6.78 -2.93
N THR A 93 -15.76 -6.23 -1.73
CA THR A 93 -16.18 -6.92 -0.50
C THR A 93 -17.66 -7.28 -0.46
N ALA A 94 -18.52 -6.60 -1.23
CA ALA A 94 -19.96 -6.82 -1.21
C ALA A 94 -20.46 -7.69 -2.37
N THR A 95 -19.81 -7.66 -3.55
CA THR A 95 -20.20 -8.54 -4.68
C THR A 95 -19.27 -9.74 -4.84
N GLY A 96 -18.05 -9.70 -4.29
CA GLY A 96 -17.01 -10.69 -4.56
C GLY A 96 -16.39 -10.57 -5.95
N ALA A 97 -16.74 -9.54 -6.72
CA ALA A 97 -16.17 -9.30 -8.04
C ALA A 97 -14.66 -9.00 -7.91
N THR A 98 -13.85 -9.52 -8.83
CA THR A 98 -12.41 -9.31 -8.84
C THR A 98 -11.96 -8.51 -10.05
N LEU A 99 -10.89 -7.73 -9.90
CA LEU A 99 -10.19 -7.07 -10.99
C LEU A 99 -8.70 -7.38 -10.89
N SER A 100 -8.13 -7.85 -12.00
CA SER A 100 -6.71 -8.10 -12.15
C SER A 100 -6.30 -8.02 -13.64
N PRO A 101 -5.03 -7.71 -13.94
CA PRO A 101 -4.04 -7.22 -12.98
C PRO A 101 -4.23 -5.73 -12.69
N ILE A 102 -3.90 -5.32 -11.47
CA ILE A 102 -3.86 -3.94 -11.03
C ILE A 102 -2.41 -3.54 -10.78
N GLY A 103 -1.99 -2.39 -11.29
CA GLY A 103 -0.66 -1.81 -11.01
C GLY A 103 -0.65 -1.02 -9.70
N SER A 104 0.54 -0.80 -9.13
CA SER A 104 0.73 -0.02 -7.90
C SER A 104 0.12 1.38 -7.97
N ASP A 105 0.26 2.05 -9.12
CA ASP A 105 -0.28 3.40 -9.32
C ASP A 105 -1.81 3.39 -9.31
N CYS A 106 -2.43 2.28 -9.73
CA CYS A 106 -3.88 2.12 -9.65
C CYS A 106 -4.34 1.83 -8.23
N ILE A 107 -3.58 1.08 -7.42
CA ILE A 107 -3.85 0.94 -5.99
C ILE A 107 -3.84 2.32 -5.30
N GLY A 108 -2.85 3.15 -5.60
CA GLY A 108 -2.76 4.51 -5.03
C GLY A 108 -3.97 5.40 -5.36
N ARG A 109 -4.69 5.14 -6.46
CA ARG A 109 -5.89 5.91 -6.83
C ARG A 109 -7.10 5.62 -5.96
N PHE A 110 -7.12 4.52 -5.22
CA PHE A 110 -8.20 4.24 -4.27
C PHE A 110 -8.13 5.16 -3.05
N ASP A 111 -6.99 5.84 -2.82
CA ASP A 111 -6.78 6.78 -1.71
C ASP A 111 -7.18 6.14 -0.36
N ASP A 112 -6.77 4.87 -0.20
CA ASP A 112 -6.92 4.07 1.01
C ASP A 112 -5.53 3.55 1.41
N GLU A 113 -5.04 4.07 2.53
CA GLU A 113 -3.75 3.67 3.11
C GLU A 113 -3.71 2.17 3.46
N THR A 114 -4.86 1.57 3.79
CA THR A 114 -4.97 0.14 4.08
C THR A 114 -4.71 -0.69 2.83
N MET A 115 -5.28 -0.30 1.67
CA MET A 115 -5.01 -0.99 0.41
C MET A 115 -3.52 -0.91 0.04
N THR A 116 -2.91 0.27 0.21
CA THR A 116 -1.48 0.46 -0.06
C THR A 116 -0.61 -0.38 0.88
N ALA A 117 -0.97 -0.43 2.17
CA ALA A 117 -0.27 -1.25 3.16
C ALA A 117 -0.36 -2.74 2.82
N VAL A 118 -1.57 -3.26 2.55
CA VAL A 118 -1.79 -4.67 2.21
C VAL A 118 -1.05 -5.06 0.92
N ALA A 119 -1.08 -4.23 -0.12
CA ALA A 119 -0.31 -4.46 -1.34
C ALA A 119 1.19 -4.64 -1.03
N ARG A 120 1.73 -3.82 -0.13
CA ARG A 120 3.14 -3.87 0.27
C ARG A 120 3.45 -5.10 1.13
N GLU A 121 2.55 -5.45 2.04
CA GLU A 121 2.66 -6.62 2.91
C GLU A 121 2.66 -7.92 2.09
N LEU A 122 1.74 -8.05 1.13
CA LEU A 122 1.65 -9.22 0.25
C LEU A 122 2.91 -9.40 -0.62
N VAL A 123 3.52 -8.32 -1.09
CA VAL A 123 4.81 -8.38 -1.80
C VAL A 123 5.93 -8.93 -0.90
N GLU A 124 6.02 -8.46 0.35
CA GLU A 124 7.03 -8.96 1.27
C GLU A 124 6.76 -10.41 1.70
N LEU A 125 5.49 -10.80 1.76
CA LEU A 125 5.10 -12.19 1.99
C LEU A 125 5.57 -13.09 0.84
N ASP A 126 5.25 -12.76 -0.41
CA ASP A 126 5.71 -13.50 -1.60
C ASP A 126 7.24 -13.60 -1.66
N ARG A 127 7.95 -12.50 -1.35
CA ARG A 127 9.43 -12.50 -1.27
C ARG A 127 9.95 -13.47 -0.23
N MET A 128 9.40 -13.47 0.98
CA MET A 128 9.81 -14.40 2.03
C MET A 128 9.49 -15.85 1.64
N GLU A 129 8.33 -16.10 1.03
CA GLU A 129 7.97 -17.43 0.53
C GLU A 129 8.96 -17.95 -0.52
N ARG A 130 9.47 -17.09 -1.42
CA ARG A 130 10.51 -17.48 -2.39
C ARG A 130 11.83 -17.81 -1.71
N VAL A 131 12.24 -17.04 -0.71
CA VAL A 131 13.45 -17.35 0.08
C VAL A 131 13.31 -18.70 0.77
N VAL A 132 12.16 -18.98 1.39
CA VAL A 132 11.88 -20.28 2.03
C VAL A 132 11.84 -21.40 1.00
N ALA A 133 11.26 -21.17 -0.19
CA ALA A 133 11.24 -22.18 -1.25
C ALA A 133 12.64 -22.51 -1.78
N ALA A 134 13.56 -21.53 -1.83
CA ALA A 134 14.93 -21.73 -2.31
C ALA A 134 15.89 -22.28 -1.24
N ASN A 135 15.81 -21.78 -0.01
CA ASN A 135 16.79 -22.02 1.05
C ASN A 135 16.25 -22.85 2.23
N HIS A 136 14.97 -23.25 2.20
CA HIS A 136 14.23 -23.93 3.27
C HIS A 136 14.11 -23.17 4.60
N GLN A 137 14.77 -22.02 4.76
CA GLN A 137 14.74 -21.25 6.01
C GLN A 137 14.99 -19.75 5.78
N LEU A 138 14.33 -18.91 6.58
CA LEU A 138 14.66 -17.48 6.74
C LEU A 138 15.79 -17.32 7.78
N GLY A 139 16.81 -16.54 7.45
CA GLY A 139 17.80 -16.02 8.39
C GLY A 139 17.49 -14.59 8.84
N PHE A 140 18.26 -14.05 9.78
CA PHE A 140 18.14 -12.64 10.18
C PHE A 140 18.47 -11.66 9.06
N GLY A 141 19.34 -12.04 8.11
CA GLY A 141 19.64 -11.24 6.92
C GLY A 141 18.42 -11.08 6.00
N ASP A 142 17.44 -11.97 6.10
CA ASP A 142 16.19 -11.91 5.34
C ASP A 142 15.12 -11.08 6.05
N LEU A 143 15.36 -10.63 7.30
CA LEU A 143 14.39 -9.86 8.06
C LEU A 143 14.53 -8.36 7.84
N SER A 144 13.38 -7.69 7.96
CA SER A 144 13.26 -6.25 8.10
C SER A 144 12.14 -5.98 9.11
N ARG A 145 12.01 -4.74 9.61
CA ARG A 145 10.87 -4.39 10.48
C ARG A 145 9.52 -4.69 9.82
N LEU A 146 9.41 -4.42 8.51
CA LEU A 146 8.20 -4.72 7.74
C LEU A 146 7.95 -6.23 7.66
N ARG A 147 8.96 -7.04 7.35
CA ARG A 147 8.82 -8.50 7.29
C ARG A 147 8.44 -9.11 8.63
N ILE A 148 9.04 -8.62 9.72
CA ILE A 148 8.68 -9.04 11.07
C ILE A 148 7.21 -8.69 11.38
N ALA A 149 6.75 -7.50 10.98
CA ALA A 149 5.35 -7.11 11.11
C ALA A 149 4.42 -8.00 10.26
N VAL A 150 4.78 -8.29 9.02
CA VAL A 150 4.05 -9.20 8.12
C VAL A 150 3.91 -10.59 8.75
N LEU A 151 5.01 -11.17 9.26
CA LEU A 151 4.95 -12.47 9.95
C LEU A 151 3.95 -12.48 11.11
N TRP A 152 3.80 -11.36 11.82
CA TRP A 152 2.82 -11.23 12.91
C TRP A 152 1.39 -11.04 12.40
N VAL A 153 1.18 -10.14 11.44
CA VAL A 153 -0.13 -9.84 10.81
C VAL A 153 -0.77 -11.12 10.28
N TYR A 154 0.01 -11.96 9.58
CA TYR A 154 -0.45 -13.24 9.04
C TYR A 154 -0.36 -14.39 10.04
N GLY A 155 0.16 -14.17 11.24
CA GLY A 155 0.13 -15.13 12.35
C GLY A 155 1.19 -16.22 12.32
N ALA A 156 2.24 -16.06 11.52
CA ALA A 156 3.43 -16.91 11.58
C ALA A 156 4.20 -16.75 12.91
N VAL A 157 4.12 -15.57 13.54
CA VAL A 157 4.66 -15.29 14.87
C VAL A 157 3.62 -14.64 15.79
N ASP A 158 3.78 -14.82 17.09
CA ASP A 158 2.95 -14.14 18.11
C ASP A 158 3.50 -12.74 18.48
N ALA A 159 2.79 -12.03 19.36
CA ALA A 159 3.19 -10.68 19.77
C ALA A 159 4.55 -10.64 20.51
N ARG A 160 4.81 -11.62 21.37
CA ARG A 160 6.07 -11.72 22.13
C ARG A 160 7.24 -11.99 21.20
N GLU A 161 7.04 -12.86 20.22
CA GLU A 161 8.04 -13.21 19.22
C GLU A 161 8.31 -12.05 18.28
N ARG A 162 7.27 -11.34 17.83
CA ARG A 162 7.41 -10.09 17.06
C ARG A 162 8.25 -9.07 17.82
N ASP A 163 7.96 -8.84 19.09
CA ASP A 163 8.70 -7.88 19.93
C ASP A 163 10.15 -8.29 20.11
N PHE A 164 10.38 -9.59 20.37
CA PHE A 164 11.72 -10.12 20.47
C PHE A 164 12.51 -9.99 19.16
N LEU A 165 11.96 -10.41 18.02
CA LEU A 165 12.61 -10.30 16.72
C LEU A 165 12.90 -8.84 16.36
N THR A 166 11.96 -7.93 16.65
CA THR A 166 12.15 -6.49 16.46
C THR A 166 13.29 -5.96 17.32
N ALA A 167 13.34 -6.36 18.60
CA ALA A 167 14.42 -5.97 19.51
C ALA A 167 15.78 -6.53 19.04
N MET A 168 15.82 -7.76 18.52
CA MET A 168 17.05 -8.35 17.98
C MET A 168 17.48 -7.68 16.68
N PHE A 169 16.56 -7.36 15.78
CA PHE A 169 16.85 -6.63 14.54
C PHE A 169 17.41 -5.22 14.80
N ASN A 170 16.90 -4.54 15.84
CA ASN A 170 17.38 -3.21 16.22
C ASN A 170 18.70 -3.23 17.01
N ARG A 171 19.17 -4.41 17.39
CA ARG A 171 20.33 -4.56 18.28
C ARG A 171 21.61 -4.24 17.51
N ARG A 172 22.53 -3.52 18.17
CA ARG A 172 23.86 -3.18 17.62
C ARG A 172 24.99 -4.13 18.06
N ARG A 173 24.70 -5.07 18.96
CA ARG A 173 25.63 -6.06 19.50
C ARG A 173 25.20 -7.45 19.09
N GLU A 174 26.14 -8.38 19.02
CA GLU A 174 25.85 -9.78 18.75
C GLU A 174 24.83 -10.35 19.75
N MET A 175 24.07 -11.33 19.27
CA MET A 175 23.15 -12.09 20.09
C MET A 175 23.94 -13.05 20.98
N THR A 176 23.41 -13.33 22.16
CA THR A 176 23.93 -14.44 22.96
C THR A 176 23.53 -15.77 22.31
N PRO A 177 24.27 -16.87 22.55
CA PRO A 177 23.91 -18.19 21.99
C PRO A 177 22.48 -18.63 22.33
N ARG A 178 21.95 -18.20 23.49
CA ARG A 178 20.56 -18.47 23.88
C ARG A 178 19.55 -17.70 23.01
N GLN A 179 19.84 -16.44 22.71
CA GLN A 179 19.00 -15.60 21.86
C GLN A 179 19.02 -16.11 20.41
N GLU A 180 20.19 -16.49 19.90
CA GLU A 180 20.32 -17.08 18.55
C GLU A 180 19.51 -18.35 18.41
N ARG A 181 19.60 -19.27 19.39
CA ARG A 181 18.79 -20.49 19.39
C ARG A 181 17.30 -20.20 19.42
N TRP A 182 16.86 -19.24 20.25
CA TRP A 182 15.44 -18.92 20.33
C TRP A 182 14.93 -18.26 19.05
N ALA A 183 15.68 -17.31 18.50
CA ALA A 183 15.33 -16.67 17.24
C ALA A 183 15.29 -17.66 16.07
N SER A 184 16.26 -18.56 15.99
CA SER A 184 16.28 -19.64 14.98
C SER A 184 15.03 -20.51 15.11
N ALA A 185 14.65 -20.90 16.33
CA ALA A 185 13.44 -21.70 16.56
C ALA A 185 12.15 -20.97 16.13
N ILE A 186 12.05 -19.66 16.40
CA ILE A 186 10.92 -18.82 15.93
C ILE A 186 10.88 -18.83 14.40
N LEU A 187 12.01 -18.55 13.74
CA LEU A 187 12.07 -18.44 12.29
C LEU A 187 11.80 -19.78 11.59
N SER A 188 12.35 -20.89 12.08
CA SER A 188 12.06 -22.22 11.53
C SER A 188 10.56 -22.55 11.61
N ARG A 189 9.90 -22.22 12.74
CA ARG A 189 8.45 -22.41 12.87
C ARG A 189 7.66 -21.49 11.94
N ALA A 190 8.05 -20.21 11.85
CA ALA A 190 7.42 -19.25 10.96
C ALA A 190 7.53 -19.67 9.48
N CYS A 191 8.66 -20.24 9.05
CA CYS A 191 8.83 -20.79 7.70
C CYS A 191 7.82 -21.91 7.41
N GLY A 192 7.60 -22.82 8.36
CA GLY A 192 6.58 -23.87 8.24
C GLY A 192 5.17 -23.30 8.07
N GLN A 193 4.85 -22.21 8.78
CA GLN A 193 3.56 -21.52 8.65
C GLN A 193 3.41 -20.84 7.28
N LEU A 194 4.45 -20.18 6.75
CA LEU A 194 4.43 -19.56 5.42
C LEU A 194 4.16 -20.59 4.31
N VAL A 195 4.83 -21.74 4.37
CA VAL A 195 4.58 -22.85 3.41
C VAL A 195 3.13 -23.34 3.50
N SER A 196 2.57 -23.42 4.71
CA SER A 196 1.17 -23.80 4.89
C SER A 196 0.18 -22.74 4.38
N MET A 197 0.51 -21.44 4.48
CA MET A 197 -0.36 -20.35 4.02
C MET A 197 -0.48 -20.30 2.50
N ARG A 198 0.63 -20.54 1.78
CA ARG A 198 0.65 -20.61 0.31
C ARG A 198 -0.26 -21.70 -0.26
N MET A 199 -0.50 -22.78 0.50
CA MET A 199 -1.37 -23.89 0.12
C MET A 199 -2.84 -23.68 0.53
N GLY A 200 -3.20 -22.54 1.14
CA GLY A 200 -4.53 -22.27 1.68
C GLY A 200 -5.00 -20.82 1.48
N VAL A 201 -6.16 -20.47 2.05
CA VAL A 201 -6.71 -19.11 2.03
C VAL A 201 -5.89 -18.23 2.97
N ILE A 202 -5.33 -17.13 2.45
CA ILE A 202 -4.69 -16.08 3.25
C ILE A 202 -5.66 -15.70 4.38
N PRO A 203 -5.33 -15.90 5.67
CA PRO A 203 -6.25 -15.58 6.74
C PRO A 203 -6.65 -14.11 6.61
N ARG A 204 -7.96 -13.83 6.64
CA ARG A 204 -8.47 -12.46 6.72
C ARG A 204 -7.69 -11.76 7.82
N ARG A 205 -7.07 -10.62 7.47
CA ARG A 205 -6.28 -9.76 8.36
C ARG A 205 -6.87 -9.84 9.77
N ARG A 206 -6.06 -10.16 10.77
CA ARG A 206 -6.47 -9.91 12.16
C ARG A 206 -6.83 -8.43 12.21
N VAL A 207 -8.13 -8.12 12.22
CA VAL A 207 -8.62 -6.75 12.33
C VAL A 207 -8.00 -6.25 13.63
N ILE A 208 -7.03 -5.34 13.50
CA ILE A 208 -6.50 -4.61 14.65
C ILE A 208 -7.67 -3.76 15.11
N GLY A 209 -8.42 -4.27 16.08
CA GLY A 209 -9.31 -3.45 16.87
C GLY A 209 -8.46 -2.56 17.76
N ASP A 210 -7.97 -1.45 17.22
CA ASP A 210 -7.54 -0.33 18.05
C ASP A 210 -8.81 0.37 18.54
N GLY A 211 -9.39 -0.21 19.59
CA GLY A 211 -10.43 0.38 20.40
C GLY A 211 -9.98 0.35 21.85
N GLY A 212 -9.36 1.43 22.32
CA GLY A 212 -9.02 1.58 23.73
C GLY A 212 -7.96 2.64 24.01
N ALA A 213 -8.35 3.90 23.88
CA ALA A 213 -7.67 5.01 24.52
C ALA A 213 -7.74 4.91 26.06
N ALA A 214 -6.76 5.56 26.70
CA ALA A 214 -6.55 5.79 28.14
C ALA A 214 -5.75 4.72 28.91
#